data_AF-A0A2S2Q7F7-F1
#
_entry.id   AF-A0A2S2Q7F7-F1
#
_cell.length_a   1.000
_cell.length_b   1.000
_cell.length_c   1.000
_cell.angle_alpha   90.00
_cell.angle_beta   90.00
_cell.angle_gamma   90.00
#
_symmetry.space_group_name_H-M   'P 1'
#
loop_
_entity.id
_entity.type
_entity.pdbx_description
1 polymer ?
#
loop_
_entity_poly.entity_id
_entity_poly.type
_entity_poly.pdbx_seq_one_letter_code
_entity_poly.pdbx_strand_id
1 'polypeptide(L)'
;MVSTLIERSVSQHDFHGTIISRKTMVVKDLLNETKENLDFPERIVHAAMKHNHLIVTTRTQCFVYQISNLNTPQIINLKDVHVFMIVLTKKFFAIFSTSNVNIYTFDCKLVSSPKWPSMQCDAIQKSHVSMSDHMLAVRDQLNDKSIHVFEIVPLNALPGIKHGFPVTDVQLMTTKSPDKRYLALIDSSMNIFIVHVGHKDGVGTYKLGSMFHSMCWNDQTESLAALQYTNLIVWYDPLLLLNDQILVRKSLEKSDLSFYGNKLNIESYHENLVGLTNTDGVKIYVQVSPYLEAMKNYIGAGKWMECRNVCRSVKNEAMWALLAGAAVSAKQLDTAEECFLAIGQIERAMFIQHIKTMSDRTVQESLLAMLSGKISDAESILLRNGYTLKAIMFNIQIHNWTRVLELAVKHKKYLNLVIYERRKYLEFYKKQETNEKFLKYSNVEIDNEEILKEIENEEHM
;
A
#
# COMPACT_ATOMS: atom_id res chain seq x y z
N MET A 1 34.56 1.68 21.90
CA MET A 1 33.70 2.32 20.89
C MET A 1 32.59 3.04 21.63
N VAL A 2 32.55 4.37 21.55
CA VAL A 2 31.60 5.21 22.30
C VAL A 2 30.25 5.12 21.61
N SER A 3 29.26 4.44 22.21
CA SER A 3 27.87 4.55 21.75
C SER A 3 27.37 5.95 22.13
N THR A 4 27.37 6.83 21.14
CA THR A 4 26.71 8.13 21.22
C THR A 4 25.22 7.86 21.20
N LEU A 5 24.50 8.38 22.20
CA LEU A 5 23.06 8.25 22.31
C LEU A 5 22.43 8.97 21.11
N ILE A 6 21.79 8.23 20.19
CA ILE A 6 21.32 8.78 18.89
C ILE A 6 20.11 9.70 19.08
N GLU A 7 19.25 9.43 20.07
CA GLU A 7 18.08 10.25 20.37
C GLU A 7 18.08 10.66 21.84
N ARG A 8 18.25 11.95 22.12
CA ARG A 8 18.19 12.50 23.50
C ARG A 8 16.76 12.73 23.98
N SER A 9 15.78 12.59 23.09
CA SER A 9 14.38 12.80 23.41
C SER A 9 13.47 11.92 22.58
N VAL A 10 12.40 11.46 23.19
CA VAL A 10 11.30 10.73 22.55
C VAL A 10 10.00 11.47 22.82
N SER A 11 9.04 11.41 21.90
CA SER A 11 7.79 12.15 22.03
C SER A 11 6.64 11.38 21.42
N GLN A 12 5.49 11.40 22.08
CA GLN A 12 4.24 10.89 21.56
C GLN A 12 3.08 11.77 22.04
N HIS A 13 2.31 12.33 21.10
CA HIS A 13 1.24 13.30 21.40
C HIS A 13 1.75 14.39 22.36
N ASP A 14 1.09 14.51 23.51
CA ASP A 14 1.35 15.51 24.53
C ASP A 14 2.48 15.11 25.50
N PHE A 15 3.07 13.93 25.34
CA PHE A 15 4.16 13.47 26.20
C PHE A 15 5.51 13.67 25.53
N HIS A 16 6.42 14.29 26.27
CA HIS A 16 7.80 14.50 25.86
C HIS A 16 8.77 13.95 26.89
N GLY A 17 9.54 12.95 26.49
CA GLY A 17 10.61 12.37 27.26
C GLY A 17 11.97 12.94 26.85
N THR A 18 12.77 13.42 27.80
CA THR A 18 14.13 13.92 27.56
C THR A 18 15.14 13.24 28.49
N ILE A 19 16.20 12.67 27.92
CA ILE A 19 17.30 12.09 28.69
C ILE A 19 18.23 13.22 29.11
N ILE A 20 18.18 13.58 30.40
CA ILE A 20 18.93 14.71 30.97
C ILE A 20 20.28 14.29 31.54
N SER A 21 20.44 13.02 31.89
CA SER A 21 21.68 12.46 32.44
C SER A 21 21.89 11.04 31.90
N ARG A 22 23.05 10.43 32.18
CA ARG A 22 23.30 9.03 31.78
C ARG A 22 22.28 8.06 32.36
N LYS A 23 21.67 8.37 33.51
CA LYS A 23 20.79 7.47 34.28
C LYS A 23 19.43 8.10 34.58
N THR A 24 19.13 9.28 34.03
CA THR A 24 17.92 10.02 34.38
C THR A 24 17.24 10.51 33.13
N MET A 25 15.94 10.28 33.06
CA MET A 25 15.04 10.77 32.03
C MET A 25 13.94 11.60 32.69
N VAL A 26 13.59 12.70 32.06
CA VAL A 26 12.44 13.52 32.43
C VAL A 26 11.31 13.20 31.46
N VAL A 27 10.13 12.90 31.97
CA VAL A 27 8.91 12.84 31.16
C VAL A 27 8.05 14.05 31.52
N LYS A 28 7.64 14.81 30.51
CA LYS A 28 6.73 15.95 30.64
C LYS A 28 5.40 15.62 29.98
N ASP A 29 4.31 15.89 30.69
CA ASP A 29 2.98 15.99 30.12
C ASP A 29 2.75 17.46 29.75
N LEU A 30 2.60 17.73 28.45
CA LEU A 30 2.45 19.07 27.91
C LEU A 30 1.04 19.63 28.10
N LEU A 31 0.02 18.77 28.31
CA LEU A 31 -1.35 19.22 28.56
C LEU A 31 -1.57 19.59 30.02
N ASN A 32 -1.08 18.75 30.92
CA ASN A 32 -1.24 18.97 32.36
C ASN A 32 -0.08 19.74 32.99
N GLU A 33 0.93 20.09 32.19
CA GLU A 33 2.18 20.74 32.61
C GLU A 33 2.91 19.99 33.75
N THR A 34 2.69 18.67 33.85
CA THR A 34 3.34 17.85 34.88
C THR A 34 4.68 17.34 34.39
N LYS A 35 5.55 17.05 35.35
CA LYS A 35 6.91 16.57 35.10
C LYS A 35 7.25 15.46 36.07
N GLU A 36 7.68 14.33 35.53
CA GLU A 36 8.15 13.18 36.29
C GLU A 36 9.61 12.89 35.96
N ASN A 37 10.41 12.59 36.98
CA ASN A 37 11.81 12.20 36.83
C ASN A 37 11.93 10.70 37.03
N LEU A 38 12.46 10.01 36.03
CA LEU A 38 12.70 8.58 36.04
C LEU A 38 14.20 8.34 36.21
N ASP A 39 14.57 7.69 37.31
CA ASP A 39 15.94 7.31 37.61
C ASP A 39 16.16 5.81 37.38
N PHE A 40 17.26 5.49 36.70
CA PHE A 40 17.61 4.15 36.28
C PHE A 40 18.88 3.67 37.00
N PRO A 41 18.99 2.36 37.31
CA PRO A 41 20.17 1.82 37.99
C PRO A 41 21.44 1.91 37.14
N GLU A 42 21.27 1.88 35.82
CA GLU A 42 22.34 1.84 34.82
C GLU A 42 22.18 2.93 33.77
N ARG A 43 23.19 3.06 32.91
CA ARG A 43 23.15 4.01 31.80
C ARG A 43 22.02 3.65 30.85
N ILE A 44 21.19 4.63 30.52
CA ILE A 44 20.18 4.55 29.46
C ILE A 44 20.89 4.32 28.11
N VAL A 45 20.48 3.28 27.41
CA VAL A 45 21.02 2.86 26.11
C VAL A 45 20.11 3.33 24.99
N HIS A 46 18.82 2.96 25.05
CA HIS A 46 17.78 3.38 24.11
C HIS A 46 16.48 3.68 24.84
N ALA A 47 15.71 4.60 24.30
CA ALA A 47 14.34 4.87 24.71
C ALA A 47 13.44 4.95 23.48
N ALA A 48 12.19 4.55 23.63
CA ALA A 48 11.17 4.70 22.61
C ALA A 48 9.81 4.90 23.27
N MET A 49 8.99 5.79 22.69
CA MET A 49 7.68 6.15 23.21
C MET A 49 6.66 6.06 22.08
N LYS A 50 5.67 5.16 22.21
CA LYS A 50 4.59 4.99 21.24
C LYS A 50 3.45 4.18 21.87
N HIS A 51 2.24 4.35 21.32
CA HIS A 51 1.05 3.59 21.71
C HIS A 51 0.78 3.58 23.22
N ASN A 52 0.96 4.74 23.89
CA ASN A 52 0.74 4.92 25.33
C ASN A 52 1.75 4.17 26.23
N HIS A 53 2.89 3.77 25.67
CA HIS A 53 3.96 3.10 26.39
C HIS A 53 5.28 3.83 26.19
N LEU A 54 6.07 3.88 27.26
CA LEU A 54 7.46 4.31 27.26
C LEU A 54 8.34 3.10 27.58
N ILE A 55 9.23 2.77 26.66
CA ILE A 55 10.20 1.69 26.81
C ILE A 55 11.58 2.32 26.98
N VAL A 56 12.26 1.99 28.08
CA VAL A 56 13.63 2.44 28.34
C VAL A 56 14.52 1.23 28.58
N THR A 57 15.59 1.13 27.80
CA THR A 57 16.58 0.05 27.95
C THR A 57 17.85 0.60 28.57
N THR A 58 18.40 -0.18 29.49
CA THR A 58 19.75 -0.03 30.02
C THR A 58 20.62 -1.15 29.43
N ARG A 59 21.79 -1.42 30.02
CA ARG A 59 22.65 -2.51 29.53
C ARG A 59 22.10 -3.87 29.92
N THR A 60 21.46 -3.98 31.07
CA THR A 60 20.99 -5.28 31.61
C THR A 60 19.48 -5.37 31.77
N GLN A 61 18.75 -4.26 31.67
CA GLN A 61 17.30 -4.23 31.93
C GLN A 61 16.53 -3.40 30.91
N CYS A 62 15.31 -3.82 30.61
CA CYS A 62 14.31 -3.06 29.89
C CYS A 62 13.16 -2.72 30.82
N PHE A 63 12.84 -1.44 30.93
CA PHE A 63 11.75 -0.88 31.72
C PHE A 63 10.60 -0.54 30.79
N VAL A 64 9.42 -1.07 31.10
CA VAL A 64 8.18 -0.86 30.35
C VAL A 64 7.22 -0.08 31.23
N TYR A 65 6.97 1.16 30.84
CA TYR A 65 6.05 2.06 31.52
C TYR A 65 4.78 2.22 30.69
N GLN A 66 3.64 2.25 31.37
CA GLN A 66 2.42 2.81 30.81
C GLN A 66 2.46 4.32 31.06
N ILE A 67 2.25 5.14 30.04
CA ILE A 67 2.44 6.60 30.16
C ILE A 67 1.50 7.22 31.21
N SER A 68 0.30 6.66 31.38
CA SER A 68 -0.64 7.09 32.42
C SER A 68 -0.23 6.72 33.86
N ASN A 69 0.81 5.90 34.04
CA ASN A 69 1.35 5.54 35.36
C ASN A 69 2.84 5.19 35.26
N LEU A 70 3.71 6.18 35.47
CA LEU A 70 5.16 5.98 35.38
C LEU A 70 5.80 5.50 36.70
N ASN A 71 5.04 5.37 37.79
CA ASN A 71 5.59 5.00 39.11
C ASN A 71 6.01 3.53 39.20
N THR A 72 5.34 2.65 38.45
CA THR A 72 5.51 1.19 38.58
C THR A 72 5.86 0.56 37.23
N PRO A 73 7.12 0.66 36.76
CA PRO A 73 7.52 -0.03 35.53
C PRO A 73 7.50 -1.54 35.71
N GLN A 74 7.14 -2.24 34.64
CA GLN A 74 7.49 -3.65 34.51
C GLN A 74 8.93 -3.76 33.99
N ILE A 75 9.67 -4.77 34.47
CA ILE A 75 11.11 -4.89 34.20
C ILE A 75 11.41 -6.25 33.56
N ILE A 76 12.13 -6.23 32.44
CA ILE A 76 12.67 -7.40 31.77
C ILE A 76 14.19 -7.39 31.97
N ASN A 77 14.75 -8.51 32.44
CA ASN A 77 16.20 -8.69 32.45
C ASN A 77 16.67 -9.10 31.05
N LEU A 78 17.49 -8.26 30.43
CA LEU A 78 18.04 -8.47 29.11
C LEU A 78 19.24 -9.43 29.19
N LYS A 79 19.24 -10.43 28.31
CA LYS A 79 20.36 -11.37 28.18
C LYS A 79 21.50 -10.81 27.32
N ASP A 80 21.17 -9.92 26.38
CA ASP A 80 22.12 -9.28 25.48
C ASP A 80 22.29 -7.80 25.88
N VAL A 81 23.54 -7.35 25.91
CA VAL A 81 23.96 -6.08 26.52
C VAL A 81 23.87 -4.90 25.54
N HIS A 82 23.70 -5.18 24.24
CA HIS A 82 23.81 -4.18 23.18
C HIS A 82 22.50 -4.05 22.39
N VAL A 83 21.53 -3.34 22.98
CA VAL A 83 20.31 -2.91 22.28
C VAL A 83 20.61 -1.69 21.40
N PHE A 84 20.30 -1.79 20.11
CA PHE A 84 20.52 -0.70 19.14
C PHE A 84 19.23 -0.13 18.53
N MET A 85 18.09 -0.79 18.70
CA MET A 85 16.80 -0.31 18.20
C MET A 85 15.64 -0.89 19.00
N ILE A 86 14.59 -0.09 19.18
CA ILE A 86 13.30 -0.50 19.74
C ILE A 86 12.22 -0.12 18.73
N VAL A 87 11.38 -1.07 18.35
CA VAL A 87 10.23 -0.83 17.45
C VAL A 87 8.95 -1.17 18.20
N LEU A 88 7.95 -0.30 18.14
CA LEU A 88 6.67 -0.47 18.84
C LEU A 88 5.50 -0.55 17.86
N THR A 89 4.55 -1.42 18.18
CA THR A 89 3.20 -1.47 17.59
C THR A 89 2.14 -1.35 18.69
N LYS A 90 0.86 -1.46 18.34
CA LYS A 90 -0.23 -1.35 19.32
C LYS A 90 -0.26 -2.55 20.28
N LYS A 91 0.20 -3.72 19.83
CA LYS A 91 0.18 -4.97 20.62
C LYS A 91 1.54 -5.38 21.19
N PHE A 92 2.62 -5.05 20.50
CA PHE A 92 3.95 -5.57 20.80
C PHE A 92 5.02 -4.51 20.73
N PHE A 93 6.16 -4.80 21.34
CA PHE A 93 7.40 -4.10 21.07
C PHE A 93 8.53 -5.09 20.81
N ALA A 94 9.43 -4.74 19.91
CA ALA A 94 10.59 -5.53 19.55
C ALA A 94 11.87 -4.84 20.01
N ILE A 95 12.72 -5.62 20.67
CA ILE A 95 14.07 -5.23 21.06
C ILE A 95 15.03 -5.87 20.06
N PHE A 96 15.79 -5.03 19.37
CA PHE A 96 16.87 -5.45 18.49
C PHE A 96 18.20 -5.31 19.23
N SER A 97 18.86 -6.45 19.42
CA SER A 97 20.20 -6.55 19.96
C SER A 97 21.15 -7.08 18.89
N THR A 98 22.46 -6.98 19.10
CA THR A 98 23.48 -7.39 18.11
C THR A 98 23.29 -8.82 17.58
N SER A 99 22.78 -9.73 18.41
CA SER A 99 22.64 -11.14 18.06
C SER A 99 21.21 -11.65 17.94
N ASN A 100 20.21 -10.90 18.41
CA ASN A 100 18.84 -11.39 18.53
C ASN A 100 17.81 -10.28 18.32
N VAL A 101 16.65 -10.68 17.82
CA VAL A 101 15.42 -9.88 17.84
C VAL A 101 14.44 -10.58 18.76
N ASN A 102 13.93 -9.87 19.76
CA ASN A 102 12.98 -10.40 20.73
C ASN A 102 11.74 -9.51 20.75
N ILE A 103 10.58 -10.11 20.55
CA ILE A 103 9.28 -9.43 20.52
C ILE A 103 8.51 -9.76 21.79
N TYR A 104 8.07 -8.73 22.50
CA TYR A 104 7.38 -8.84 23.78
C TYR A 104 6.00 -8.19 23.72
N THR A 105 5.08 -8.66 24.58
CA THR A 105 3.90 -7.88 24.97
C THR A 105 4.30 -6.77 25.93
N PHE A 106 3.46 -5.74 26.08
CA PHE A 106 3.64 -4.72 27.12
C PHE A 106 3.57 -5.27 28.55
N ASP A 107 2.99 -6.46 28.76
CA ASP A 107 3.08 -7.22 30.02
C ASP A 107 4.40 -8.00 30.21
N CYS A 108 5.46 -7.60 29.50
CA CYS A 108 6.81 -8.15 29.59
C CYS A 108 6.96 -9.67 29.30
N LYS A 109 6.00 -10.28 28.60
CA LYS A 109 6.09 -11.67 28.14
C LYS A 109 6.77 -11.74 26.78
N LEU A 110 7.77 -12.61 26.65
CA LEU A 110 8.39 -12.91 25.36
C LEU A 110 7.41 -13.70 24.49
N VAL A 111 7.11 -13.15 23.31
CA VAL A 111 6.15 -13.71 22.36
C VAL A 111 6.85 -14.48 21.26
N SER A 112 7.91 -13.88 20.68
CA SER A 112 8.64 -14.49 19.57
C SER A 112 10.08 -13.98 19.51
N SER A 113 10.95 -14.80 18.92
CA SER A 113 12.35 -14.43 18.65
C SER A 113 12.71 -14.82 17.21
N PRO A 114 12.30 -14.04 16.20
CA PRO A 114 12.55 -14.33 14.80
C PRO A 114 14.05 -14.45 14.49
N LYS A 115 14.41 -15.40 13.62
CA LYS A 115 15.78 -15.62 13.13
C LYS A 115 15.75 -15.88 11.63
N TRP A 116 16.75 -15.35 10.92
CA TRP A 116 16.98 -15.63 9.50
C TRP A 116 18.42 -16.08 9.26
N PRO A 117 18.71 -16.71 8.11
CA PRO A 117 20.06 -17.14 7.77
C PRO A 117 21.05 -15.98 7.79
N SER A 118 22.23 -16.20 8.40
CA SER A 118 23.33 -15.22 8.45
C SER A 118 22.94 -13.85 9.02
N MET A 119 22.04 -13.83 9.98
CA MET A 119 21.55 -12.63 10.67
C MET A 119 22.69 -11.79 11.27
N GLN A 120 22.83 -10.56 10.79
CA GLN A 120 23.80 -9.56 11.26
C GLN A 120 23.03 -8.32 11.73
N CYS A 121 22.53 -8.35 12.96
CA CYS A 121 21.60 -7.32 13.43
C CYS A 121 22.27 -5.94 13.52
N ASP A 122 23.57 -5.90 13.81
CA ASP A 122 24.37 -4.69 13.94
C ASP A 122 24.46 -3.84 12.66
N ALA A 123 24.22 -4.43 11.49
CA ALA A 123 24.15 -3.72 10.20
C ALA A 123 22.74 -3.18 9.86
N ILE A 124 21.74 -3.45 10.70
CA ILE A 124 20.35 -3.06 10.45
C ILE A 124 20.13 -1.57 10.77
N GLN A 125 19.50 -0.88 9.82
CA GLN A 125 19.05 0.50 9.98
C GLN A 125 17.53 0.53 10.16
N LYS A 126 17.00 1.65 10.66
CA LYS A 126 15.56 1.84 10.90
C LYS A 126 14.74 1.63 9.63
N SER A 127 15.23 2.04 8.46
CA SER A 127 14.57 1.85 7.17
C SER A 127 14.60 0.40 6.66
N HIS A 128 15.42 -0.47 7.24
CA HIS A 128 15.53 -1.89 6.84
C HIS A 128 14.55 -2.79 7.61
N VAL A 129 13.80 -2.24 8.57
CA VAL A 129 12.89 -3.00 9.44
C VAL A 129 11.55 -2.30 9.50
N SER A 130 10.49 -3.10 9.42
CA SER A 130 9.14 -2.64 9.75
C SER A 130 8.37 -3.71 10.49
N MET A 131 7.51 -3.29 11.41
CA MET A 131 6.71 -4.19 12.24
C MET A 131 5.27 -3.69 12.30
N SER A 132 4.33 -4.61 12.09
CA SER A 132 2.90 -4.41 12.33
C SER A 132 2.45 -5.29 13.51
N ASP A 133 1.17 -5.21 13.90
CA ASP A 133 0.61 -6.02 14.99
C ASP A 133 0.62 -7.54 14.71
N HIS A 134 1.00 -7.95 13.51
CA HIS A 134 0.95 -9.35 13.07
C HIS A 134 2.24 -9.83 12.40
N MET A 135 3.03 -8.92 11.83
CA MET A 135 4.19 -9.29 11.00
C MET A 135 5.43 -8.45 11.34
N LEU A 136 6.58 -9.06 11.14
CA LEU A 136 7.89 -8.40 11.11
C LEU A 136 8.49 -8.57 9.72
N ALA A 137 8.95 -7.48 9.11
CA ALA A 137 9.70 -7.49 7.87
C ALA A 137 11.11 -6.94 8.12
N VAL A 138 12.13 -7.65 7.63
CA VAL A 138 13.53 -7.28 7.76
C VAL A 138 14.25 -7.47 6.44
N ARG A 139 14.83 -6.41 5.88
CA ARG A 139 15.71 -6.50 4.72
C ARG A 139 16.99 -7.25 5.09
N ASP A 140 17.35 -8.27 4.32
CA ASP A 140 18.58 -9.03 4.51
C ASP A 140 19.82 -8.12 4.41
N GLN A 141 20.84 -8.42 5.21
CA GLN A 141 22.04 -7.60 5.33
C GLN A 141 23.13 -7.99 4.32
N LEU A 142 23.17 -9.26 3.91
CA LEU A 142 24.10 -9.78 2.91
C LEU A 142 23.52 -9.67 1.50
N ASN A 143 22.20 -9.81 1.37
CA ASN A 143 21.47 -9.66 0.13
C ASN A 143 20.42 -8.55 0.24
N ASP A 144 20.84 -7.31 -0.03
CA ASP A 144 20.00 -6.12 0.04
C ASP A 144 18.76 -6.13 -0.87
N LYS A 145 18.62 -7.11 -1.77
CA LYS A 145 17.45 -7.33 -2.62
C LYS A 145 16.37 -8.23 -1.98
N SER A 146 16.65 -8.81 -0.82
CA SER A 146 15.79 -9.78 -0.16
C SER A 146 15.20 -9.21 1.13
N ILE A 147 13.93 -9.51 1.39
CA ILE A 147 13.23 -9.14 2.63
C ILE A 147 12.69 -10.42 3.26
N HIS A 148 13.12 -10.70 4.49
CA HIS A 148 12.57 -11.76 5.34
C HIS A 148 11.28 -11.25 5.99
N VAL A 149 10.23 -12.08 5.97
CA VAL A 149 8.94 -11.74 6.59
C VAL A 149 8.50 -12.85 7.53
N PHE A 150 8.07 -12.45 8.72
CA PHE A 150 7.63 -13.36 9.78
C PHE A 150 6.24 -12.99 10.26
N GLU A 151 5.38 -13.98 10.47
CA GLU A 151 4.23 -13.83 11.37
C GLU A 151 4.75 -13.87 12.82
N ILE A 152 4.24 -12.97 13.67
CA ILE A 152 4.70 -12.84 15.06
C ILE A 152 4.06 -13.92 15.95
N VAL A 153 2.77 -14.24 15.72
CA VAL A 153 1.99 -15.18 16.56
C VAL A 153 1.09 -16.08 15.69
N PRO A 154 1.33 -17.41 15.65
CA PRO A 154 2.56 -18.07 16.08
C PRO A 154 3.75 -17.61 15.22
N LEU A 155 4.97 -17.76 15.74
CA LEU A 155 6.17 -17.43 14.98
C LEU A 155 6.26 -18.36 13.76
N ASN A 156 6.11 -17.79 12.57
CA ASN A 156 6.18 -18.53 11.31
C ASN A 156 6.88 -17.69 10.25
N ALA A 157 7.85 -18.29 9.55
CA ALA A 157 8.53 -17.63 8.44
C ALA A 157 7.67 -17.73 7.18
N LEU A 158 7.30 -16.58 6.62
CA LEU A 158 6.59 -16.51 5.34
C LEU A 158 7.59 -16.57 4.17
N PRO A 159 7.13 -16.89 2.95
CA PRO A 159 7.96 -16.73 1.76
C PRO A 159 8.55 -15.31 1.70
N GLY A 160 9.88 -15.23 1.67
CA GLY A 160 10.60 -13.96 1.59
C GLY A 160 10.32 -13.23 0.27
N ILE A 161 10.41 -11.91 0.29
CA ILE A 161 10.23 -11.06 -0.89
C ILE A 161 11.59 -10.87 -1.55
N LYS A 162 11.70 -11.19 -2.85
CA LYS A 162 12.89 -10.92 -3.67
C LYS A 162 12.59 -9.80 -4.65
N HIS A 163 13.38 -8.74 -4.63
CA HIS A 163 13.29 -7.61 -5.56
C HIS A 163 14.41 -7.64 -6.61
N GLY A 164 14.22 -6.93 -7.72
CA GLY A 164 15.24 -6.84 -8.78
C GLY A 164 16.43 -5.97 -8.39
N PHE A 165 16.19 -4.97 -7.55
CA PHE A 165 17.14 -3.95 -7.11
C PHE A 165 17.32 -3.98 -5.59
N PRO A 166 18.45 -3.47 -5.07
CA PRO A 166 18.63 -3.25 -3.64
C PRO A 166 17.47 -2.45 -3.05
N VAL A 167 16.94 -2.91 -1.92
CA VAL A 167 15.85 -2.25 -1.19
C VAL A 167 16.45 -1.29 -0.17
N THR A 168 16.00 -0.05 -0.14
CA THR A 168 16.53 1.02 0.74
C THR A 168 15.60 1.33 1.92
N ASP A 169 14.29 1.16 1.74
CA ASP A 169 13.27 1.40 2.76
C ASP A 169 12.17 0.33 2.68
N VAL A 170 11.67 -0.14 3.83
CA VAL A 170 10.57 -1.10 3.94
C VAL A 170 9.54 -0.62 4.97
N GLN A 171 8.26 -0.70 4.61
CA GLN A 171 7.16 -0.30 5.49
C GLN A 171 5.99 -1.29 5.39
N LEU A 172 5.71 -2.01 6.46
CA LEU A 172 4.52 -2.85 6.58
C LEU A 172 3.29 -1.97 6.76
N MET A 173 2.22 -2.31 6.06
CA MET A 173 0.94 -1.65 6.26
C MET A 173 0.35 -2.04 7.61
N THR A 174 -0.18 -1.05 8.33
CA THR A 174 -1.03 -1.29 9.50
C THR A 174 -2.43 -1.65 9.02
N THR A 175 -2.91 -2.85 9.33
CA THR A 175 -4.25 -3.31 8.93
C THR A 175 -4.98 -3.93 10.09
N LYS A 176 -6.30 -3.74 10.13
CA LYS A 176 -7.20 -4.45 11.05
C LYS A 176 -7.57 -5.84 10.51
N SER A 177 -7.39 -6.09 9.21
CA SER A 177 -7.69 -7.37 8.57
C SER A 177 -6.41 -8.15 8.31
N PRO A 178 -6.29 -9.39 8.84
CA PRO A 178 -5.12 -10.23 8.62
C PRO A 178 -4.95 -10.68 7.16
N ASP A 179 -5.98 -10.52 6.32
CA ASP A 179 -5.95 -10.89 4.90
C ASP A 179 -5.29 -9.81 4.02
N LYS A 180 -5.28 -8.55 4.48
CA LYS A 180 -4.66 -7.43 3.75
C LYS A 180 -3.17 -7.30 4.10
N ARG A 181 -2.35 -8.28 3.71
CA ARG A 181 -0.92 -8.29 4.03
C ARG A 181 -0.11 -7.60 2.95
N TYR A 182 0.13 -6.30 3.12
CA TYR A 182 0.90 -5.52 2.16
C TYR A 182 2.11 -4.87 2.80
N LEU A 183 3.18 -4.78 2.01
CA LEU A 183 4.41 -4.09 2.33
C LEU A 183 4.68 -3.07 1.23
N ALA A 184 5.03 -1.84 1.61
CA ALA A 184 5.63 -0.88 0.70
C ALA A 184 7.15 -1.01 0.77
N LEU A 185 7.84 -0.85 -0.37
CA LEU A 185 9.30 -0.78 -0.43
C LEU A 185 9.75 0.32 -1.38
N ILE A 186 10.92 0.88 -1.10
CA ILE A 186 11.67 1.76 -2.02
C ILE A 186 12.95 1.04 -2.42
N ASP A 187 13.29 1.06 -3.70
CA ASP A 187 14.54 0.52 -4.20
C ASP A 187 15.64 1.57 -4.41
N SER A 188 16.86 1.12 -4.70
CA SER A 188 18.00 1.99 -4.98
C SER A 188 17.83 2.87 -6.22
N SER A 189 16.85 2.56 -7.07
CA SER A 189 16.46 3.39 -8.22
C SER A 189 15.37 4.41 -7.86
N MET A 190 15.11 4.61 -6.57
CA MET A 190 14.10 5.53 -6.03
C MET A 190 12.69 5.21 -6.54
N ASN A 191 12.40 3.96 -6.85
CA ASN A 191 11.06 3.52 -7.21
C ASN A 191 10.36 2.96 -5.99
N ILE A 192 9.10 3.36 -5.81
CA ILE A 192 8.24 2.86 -4.73
C ILE A 192 7.30 1.79 -5.27
N PHE A 193 7.19 0.69 -4.52
CA PHE A 193 6.36 -0.46 -4.85
C PHE A 193 5.49 -0.85 -3.67
N ILE A 194 4.34 -1.44 -3.97
CA ILE A 194 3.53 -2.22 -3.04
C ILE A 194 3.67 -3.69 -3.39
N VAL A 195 3.90 -4.52 -2.38
CA VAL A 195 4.05 -5.97 -2.51
C VAL A 195 3.05 -6.66 -1.61
N HIS A 196 2.31 -7.62 -2.17
CA HIS A 196 1.47 -8.53 -1.39
C HIS A 196 2.33 -9.61 -0.72
N VAL A 197 2.25 -9.71 0.60
CA VAL A 197 3.06 -10.60 1.42
C VAL A 197 2.44 -12.01 1.42
N GLY A 198 3.28 -13.04 1.24
CA GLY A 198 2.86 -14.45 1.31
C GLY A 198 2.51 -15.09 -0.04
N HIS A 199 2.55 -14.34 -1.14
CA HIS A 199 2.52 -14.91 -2.48
C HIS A 199 3.93 -15.30 -2.95
N LYS A 200 4.07 -16.44 -3.64
CA LYS A 200 5.35 -16.88 -4.21
C LYS A 200 5.68 -16.08 -5.47
N ASP A 201 6.97 -15.89 -5.73
CA ASP A 201 7.54 -15.43 -7.01
C ASP A 201 7.10 -14.04 -7.51
N GLY A 202 6.99 -13.04 -6.61
CA GLY A 202 6.78 -11.64 -7.01
C GLY A 202 5.40 -11.34 -7.62
N VAL A 203 4.50 -12.33 -7.64
CA VAL A 203 3.08 -12.14 -7.97
C VAL A 203 2.48 -11.21 -6.93
N GLY A 204 2.00 -10.05 -7.39
CA GLY A 204 1.45 -9.02 -6.50
C GLY A 204 2.43 -7.90 -6.12
N THR A 205 3.45 -7.64 -6.95
CA THR A 205 4.29 -6.43 -6.86
C THR A 205 3.81 -5.38 -7.85
N TYR A 206 3.56 -4.17 -7.36
CA TYR A 206 2.99 -3.07 -8.13
C TYR A 206 3.82 -1.80 -7.94
N LYS A 207 4.31 -1.22 -9.05
CA LYS A 207 5.04 0.05 -9.01
C LYS A 207 4.06 1.20 -8.85
N LEU A 208 4.19 1.97 -7.77
CA LEU A 208 3.38 3.17 -7.54
C LEU A 208 3.99 4.42 -8.18
N GLY A 209 5.31 4.53 -8.22
CA GLY A 209 5.97 5.74 -8.70
C GLY A 209 7.49 5.67 -8.73
N SER A 210 8.10 6.81 -9.04
CA SER A 210 9.54 7.00 -9.19
C SER A 210 9.99 8.30 -8.52
N MET A 211 11.28 8.36 -8.19
CA MET A 211 11.94 9.49 -7.49
C MET A 211 11.50 9.67 -6.04
N PHE A 212 11.20 8.57 -5.34
CA PHE A 212 10.85 8.56 -3.92
C PHE A 212 12.01 8.05 -3.07
N HIS A 213 12.24 8.69 -1.91
CA HIS A 213 13.35 8.33 -1.01
C HIS A 213 12.92 8.06 0.44
N SER A 214 11.69 8.38 0.82
CA SER A 214 11.17 8.13 2.17
C SER A 214 9.65 7.93 2.11
N MET A 215 9.12 7.03 2.94
CA MET A 215 7.70 6.70 3.00
C MET A 215 7.23 6.33 4.41
N CYS A 216 5.93 6.45 4.66
CA CYS A 216 5.30 5.99 5.90
C CYS A 216 3.81 5.70 5.67
N TRP A 217 3.35 4.53 6.12
CA TRP A 217 1.93 4.24 6.21
C TRP A 217 1.29 5.03 7.34
N ASN A 218 0.04 5.44 7.14
CA ASN A 218 -0.79 5.89 8.24
C ASN A 218 -1.08 4.74 9.20
N ASP A 219 -1.21 5.06 10.49
CA ASP A 219 -1.40 4.06 11.54
C ASP A 219 -2.88 3.74 11.86
N GLN A 220 -3.81 4.43 11.22
CA GLN A 220 -5.25 4.24 11.34
C GLN A 220 -5.92 3.84 10.03
N THR A 221 -5.40 4.31 8.89
CA THR A 221 -5.98 4.11 7.55
C THR A 221 -4.97 3.49 6.58
N GLU A 222 -5.44 2.92 5.47
CA GLU A 222 -4.59 2.40 4.40
C GLU A 222 -3.97 3.50 3.51
N SER A 223 -3.74 4.71 4.02
CA SER A 223 -3.08 5.78 3.26
C SER A 223 -1.56 5.72 3.40
N LEU A 224 -0.87 6.13 2.34
CA LEU A 224 0.59 6.09 2.25
C LEU A 224 1.12 7.48 1.93
N ALA A 225 1.98 7.99 2.81
CA ALA A 225 2.76 9.20 2.56
C ALA A 225 4.13 8.83 2.00
N ALA A 226 4.61 9.57 1.01
CA ALA A 226 5.98 9.44 0.51
C ALA A 226 6.53 10.78 0.01
N LEU A 227 7.85 10.94 0.08
CA LEU A 227 8.54 12.14 -0.39
C LEU A 227 9.13 11.92 -1.77
N GLN A 228 8.75 12.80 -2.70
CA GLN A 228 9.33 12.92 -4.03
C GLN A 228 10.14 14.22 -4.10
N TYR A 229 11.44 14.13 -3.84
CA TYR A 229 12.30 15.29 -3.56
C TYR A 229 11.74 16.15 -2.41
N THR A 230 11.26 17.36 -2.69
CA THR A 230 10.62 18.26 -1.71
C THR A 230 9.11 18.13 -1.67
N ASN A 231 8.49 17.31 -2.53
CA ASN A 231 7.05 17.17 -2.56
C ASN A 231 6.61 16.03 -1.65
N LEU A 232 5.69 16.32 -0.74
CA LEU A 232 4.94 15.30 -0.02
C LEU A 232 3.79 14.82 -0.90
N ILE A 233 3.77 13.52 -1.17
CA ILE A 233 2.71 12.82 -1.89
C ILE A 233 1.97 11.91 -0.91
N VAL A 234 0.66 12.03 -0.85
CA VAL A 234 -0.18 11.22 0.04
C VAL A 234 -1.23 10.50 -0.79
N TRP A 235 -1.06 9.19 -0.98
CA TRP A 235 -2.11 8.35 -1.58
C TRP A 235 -3.15 8.00 -0.53
N TYR A 236 -4.41 8.30 -0.80
CA TYR A 236 -5.49 8.06 0.17
C TYR A 236 -5.81 6.59 0.40
N ASP A 237 -5.80 5.78 -0.67
CA ASP A 237 -5.92 4.32 -0.60
C ASP A 237 -5.35 3.66 -1.87
N PRO A 238 -4.02 3.49 -1.96
CA PRO A 238 -3.39 2.93 -3.16
C PRO A 238 -3.80 1.47 -3.41
N LEU A 239 -4.22 0.73 -2.38
CA LEU A 239 -4.60 -0.68 -2.49
C LEU A 239 -5.99 -0.86 -3.09
N LEU A 240 -6.97 -0.06 -2.65
CA LEU A 240 -8.31 -0.06 -3.23
C LEU A 240 -8.26 0.22 -4.74
N LEU A 241 -7.32 1.06 -5.16
CA LEU A 241 -7.22 1.58 -6.52
C LEU A 241 -6.18 0.86 -7.37
N LEU A 242 -5.50 -0.17 -6.85
CA LEU A 242 -4.32 -0.79 -7.45
C LEU A 242 -4.54 -1.32 -8.88
N ASN A 243 -5.76 -1.77 -9.17
CA ASN A 243 -6.18 -2.25 -10.49
C ASN A 243 -6.43 -1.12 -11.50
N ASP A 244 -6.41 0.14 -11.06
CA ASP A 244 -6.72 1.33 -11.84
C ASP A 244 -5.66 2.42 -11.64
N GLN A 245 -4.63 2.36 -12.49
CA GLN A 245 -3.50 3.29 -12.44
C GLN A 245 -3.89 4.76 -12.64
N ILE A 246 -5.03 5.02 -13.31
CA ILE A 246 -5.53 6.39 -13.49
C ILE A 246 -6.08 6.89 -12.16
N LEU A 247 -6.89 6.08 -11.47
CA LEU A 247 -7.40 6.44 -10.15
C LEU A 247 -6.30 6.54 -9.11
N VAL A 248 -5.28 5.67 -9.11
CA VAL A 248 -4.11 5.79 -8.22
C VAL A 248 -3.43 7.15 -8.36
N ARG A 249 -3.26 7.64 -9.60
CA ARG A 249 -2.63 8.93 -9.88
C ARG A 249 -3.49 10.13 -9.55
N LYS A 250 -4.83 9.98 -9.60
CA LYS A 250 -5.77 11.04 -9.23
C LYS A 250 -6.08 11.08 -7.74
N SER A 251 -6.03 9.94 -7.04
CA SER A 251 -6.33 9.80 -5.62
C SER A 251 -5.12 10.06 -4.71
N LEU A 252 -4.39 11.13 -5.02
CA LEU A 252 -3.28 11.60 -4.19
C LEU A 252 -3.34 13.11 -3.95
N GLU A 253 -2.91 13.51 -2.76
CA GLU A 253 -2.66 14.90 -2.43
C GLU A 253 -1.16 15.19 -2.61
N LYS A 254 -0.84 16.36 -3.16
CA LYS A 254 0.54 16.83 -3.35
C LYS A 254 0.74 18.16 -2.64
N SER A 255 1.74 18.22 -1.78
CA SER A 255 2.16 19.44 -1.07
C SER A 255 3.62 19.73 -1.37
N ASP A 256 3.94 20.95 -1.80
CA ASP A 256 5.34 21.38 -1.97
C ASP A 256 5.92 21.82 -0.62
N LEU A 257 6.99 21.15 -0.20
CA LEU A 257 7.71 21.42 1.04
C LEU A 257 9.10 22.02 0.79
N SER A 258 9.33 22.59 -0.39
CA SER A 258 10.60 23.22 -0.78
C SER A 258 11.11 24.26 0.23
N PHE A 259 10.19 24.96 0.91
CA PHE A 259 10.50 25.91 1.98
C PHE A 259 11.27 25.30 3.16
N TYR A 260 11.07 24.00 3.44
CA TYR A 260 11.71 23.30 4.56
C TYR A 260 13.06 22.67 4.21
N GLY A 261 13.52 22.81 2.96
CA GLY A 261 14.83 22.35 2.48
C GLY A 261 14.79 21.02 1.72
N ASN A 262 15.97 20.59 1.25
CA ASN A 262 16.11 19.60 0.17
C ASN A 262 16.32 18.15 0.65
N LYS A 263 16.23 17.87 1.96
CA LYS A 263 16.54 16.54 2.53
C LYS A 263 15.65 16.18 3.71
N LEU A 264 14.35 16.14 3.45
CA LEU A 264 13.34 15.69 4.41
C LEU A 264 13.25 14.16 4.45
N ASN A 265 12.96 13.59 5.61
CA ASN A 265 12.57 12.19 5.78
C ASN A 265 11.28 12.12 6.60
N ILE A 266 10.36 11.23 6.23
CA ILE A 266 9.14 10.97 6.99
C ILE A 266 9.49 10.09 8.20
N GLU A 267 9.11 10.55 9.39
CA GLU A 267 9.25 9.77 10.63
C GLU A 267 7.93 9.10 11.04
N SER A 268 6.80 9.75 10.77
CA SER A 268 5.49 9.29 11.21
C SER A 268 4.37 9.84 10.34
N TYR A 269 3.27 9.09 10.30
CA TYR A 269 2.00 9.55 9.75
C TYR A 269 0.88 9.06 10.67
N HIS A 270 0.29 10.00 11.41
CA HIS A 270 -0.77 9.72 12.38
C HIS A 270 -1.96 10.62 12.08
N GLU A 271 -3.17 10.06 12.07
CA GLU A 271 -4.40 10.79 11.72
C GLU A 271 -4.22 11.56 10.41
N ASN A 272 -4.19 12.89 10.48
CA ASN A 272 -3.97 13.80 9.36
C ASN A 272 -2.66 14.60 9.47
N LEU A 273 -1.69 14.15 10.25
CA LEU A 273 -0.39 14.80 10.44
C LEU A 273 0.76 13.90 9.98
N VAL A 274 1.57 14.41 9.07
CA VAL A 274 2.83 13.79 8.63
C VAL A 274 3.99 14.48 9.35
N GLY A 275 4.67 13.74 10.21
CA GLY A 275 5.87 14.17 10.91
C GLY A 275 7.12 13.90 10.07
N LEU A 276 7.90 14.93 9.82
CA LEU A 276 9.09 14.95 9.00
C LEU A 276 10.29 15.44 9.81
N THR A 277 11.48 15.00 9.43
CA THR A 277 12.73 15.52 9.99
C THR A 277 13.69 15.88 8.85
N ASN A 278 14.33 17.04 8.95
CA ASN A 278 15.41 17.44 8.03
C ASN A 278 16.76 16.90 8.51
N THR A 279 17.82 17.01 7.70
CA THR A 279 19.18 16.57 8.07
C THR A 279 19.74 17.22 9.32
N ASP A 280 19.23 18.39 9.68
CA ASP A 280 19.65 19.14 10.88
C ASP A 280 18.92 18.68 12.15
N GLY A 281 18.04 17.68 12.06
CA GLY A 281 17.28 17.15 13.19
C GLY A 281 16.05 17.97 13.58
N VAL A 282 15.69 18.98 12.78
CA VAL A 282 14.48 19.79 12.98
C VAL A 282 13.25 18.97 12.59
N LYS A 283 12.29 18.87 13.52
CA LYS A 283 10.98 18.24 13.29
C LYS A 283 10.00 19.22 12.66
N ILE A 284 9.32 18.77 11.62
CA ILE A 284 8.30 19.51 10.86
C ILE A 284 7.04 18.67 10.83
N TYR A 285 5.88 19.29 11.04
CA TYR A 285 4.60 18.61 10.94
C TYR A 285 3.78 19.25 9.82
N VAL A 286 3.34 18.43 8.87
CA VAL A 286 2.52 18.86 7.74
C VAL A 286 1.14 18.23 7.90
N GLN A 287 0.12 19.07 7.88
CA GLN A 287 -1.25 18.64 7.92
C GLN A 287 -1.72 18.24 6.52
N VAL A 288 -2.27 17.04 6.41
CA VAL A 288 -2.93 16.51 5.20
C VAL A 288 -4.45 16.61 5.37
N SER A 289 -5.23 16.26 4.34
CA SER A 289 -6.68 16.35 4.42
C SER A 289 -7.28 15.69 5.68
N PRO A 290 -7.97 16.44 6.55
CA PRO A 290 -8.60 15.89 7.77
C PRO A 290 -9.82 15.03 7.46
N TYR A 291 -10.32 15.07 6.23
CA TYR A 291 -11.57 14.41 5.85
C TYR A 291 -11.39 12.95 5.44
N LEU A 292 -10.15 12.47 5.28
CA LEU A 292 -9.88 11.12 4.76
C LEU A 292 -10.44 10.03 5.68
N GLU A 293 -10.23 10.13 6.99
CA GLU A 293 -10.74 9.14 7.93
C GLU A 293 -12.27 9.13 7.98
N ALA A 294 -12.89 10.31 8.10
CA ALA A 294 -14.34 10.45 8.06
C ALA A 294 -14.94 9.88 6.76
N MET A 295 -14.29 10.14 5.62
CA MET A 295 -14.68 9.61 4.32
C MET A 295 -14.62 8.08 4.29
N LYS A 296 -13.53 7.47 4.77
CA LYS A 296 -13.40 6.01 4.87
C LYS A 296 -14.45 5.40 5.80
N ASN A 297 -14.76 6.07 6.90
CA ASN A 297 -15.83 5.64 7.82
C ASN A 297 -17.21 5.67 7.15
N TYR A 298 -17.53 6.72 6.37
CA TYR A 298 -18.79 6.77 5.62
C TYR A 298 -18.86 5.71 4.51
N ILE A 299 -17.76 5.49 3.77
CA ILE A 299 -17.68 4.42 2.77
C ILE A 299 -17.91 3.05 3.42
N GLY A 300 -17.24 2.76 4.54
CA GLY A 300 -17.40 1.51 5.28
C GLY A 300 -18.82 1.30 5.84
N ALA A 301 -19.52 2.39 6.16
CA ALA A 301 -20.91 2.37 6.61
C ALA A 301 -21.94 2.39 5.46
N GLY A 302 -21.52 2.42 4.19
CA GLY A 302 -22.42 2.53 3.03
C GLY A 302 -23.18 3.86 2.94
N LYS A 303 -22.66 4.92 3.55
CA LYS A 303 -23.27 6.26 3.61
C LYS A 303 -22.90 7.12 2.40
N TRP A 304 -23.35 6.69 1.22
CA TRP A 304 -22.93 7.25 -0.07
C TRP A 304 -23.42 8.69 -0.31
N MET A 305 -24.53 9.10 0.29
CA MET A 305 -25.01 10.49 0.21
C MET A 305 -24.07 11.44 0.97
N GLU A 306 -23.66 11.04 2.17
CA GLU A 306 -22.75 11.78 3.02
C GLU A 306 -21.36 11.88 2.38
N CYS A 307 -20.86 10.79 1.80
CA CYS A 307 -19.63 10.80 1.00
C CYS A 307 -19.67 11.87 -0.10
N ARG A 308 -20.75 11.91 -0.89
CA ARG A 308 -20.93 12.90 -1.96
C ARG A 308 -20.98 14.32 -1.42
N ASN A 309 -21.67 14.55 -0.31
CA ASN A 309 -21.73 15.86 0.31
C ASN A 309 -20.34 16.34 0.76
N VAL A 310 -19.55 15.46 1.39
CA VAL A 310 -18.15 15.77 1.74
C VAL A 310 -17.35 16.13 0.48
N CYS A 311 -17.42 15.34 -0.58
CA CYS A 311 -16.68 15.63 -1.81
C CYS A 311 -17.09 16.97 -2.46
N ARG A 312 -18.38 17.30 -2.49
CA ARG A 312 -18.89 18.59 -3.00
C ARG A 312 -18.44 19.78 -2.15
N SER A 313 -18.40 19.61 -0.83
CA SER A 313 -17.95 20.67 0.10
C SER A 313 -16.45 20.90 0.05
N VAL A 314 -15.64 19.83 0.03
CA VAL A 314 -14.18 19.89 0.10
C VAL A 314 -13.57 20.28 -1.27
N LYS A 315 -14.23 19.94 -2.38
CA LYS A 315 -13.75 20.21 -3.75
C LYS A 315 -12.33 19.71 -4.03
N ASN A 316 -11.97 18.56 -3.44
CA ASN A 316 -10.67 17.93 -3.63
C ASN A 316 -10.80 16.75 -4.61
N GLU A 317 -10.09 16.82 -5.74
CA GLU A 317 -10.11 15.80 -6.79
C GLU A 317 -9.69 14.41 -6.27
N ALA A 318 -8.71 14.34 -5.37
CA ALA A 318 -8.25 13.07 -4.80
C ALA A 318 -9.33 12.37 -3.99
N MET A 319 -10.18 13.15 -3.31
CA MET A 319 -11.31 12.61 -2.56
C MET A 319 -12.39 12.05 -3.50
N TRP A 320 -12.66 12.73 -4.61
CA TRP A 320 -13.55 12.23 -5.65
C TRP A 320 -13.01 10.95 -6.31
N ALA A 321 -11.71 10.87 -6.56
CA ALA A 321 -11.07 9.68 -7.12
C ALA A 321 -11.13 8.47 -6.16
N LEU A 322 -10.90 8.70 -4.86
CA LEU A 322 -11.10 7.69 -3.82
C LEU A 322 -12.54 7.16 -3.80
N LEU A 323 -13.52 8.08 -3.81
CA LEU A 323 -14.94 7.72 -3.81
C LEU A 323 -15.32 6.95 -5.07
N ALA A 324 -14.80 7.32 -6.24
CA ALA A 324 -15.05 6.63 -7.49
C ALA A 324 -14.66 5.14 -7.40
N GLY A 325 -13.43 4.84 -6.96
CA GLY A 325 -12.96 3.46 -6.82
C GLY A 325 -13.71 2.66 -5.76
N ALA A 326 -14.06 3.30 -4.64
CA ALA A 326 -14.89 2.70 -3.60
C ALA A 326 -16.31 2.36 -4.12
N ALA A 327 -16.93 3.30 -4.83
CA ALA A 327 -18.27 3.15 -5.39
C ALA A 327 -18.30 2.05 -6.47
N VAL A 328 -17.30 1.98 -7.35
CA VAL A 328 -17.15 0.89 -8.33
C VAL A 328 -17.05 -0.46 -7.62
N SER A 329 -16.20 -0.55 -6.59
CA SER A 329 -16.02 -1.79 -5.80
C SER A 329 -17.30 -2.22 -5.08
N ALA A 330 -18.09 -1.26 -4.61
CA ALA A 330 -19.38 -1.48 -3.94
C ALA A 330 -20.58 -1.55 -4.91
N LYS A 331 -20.35 -1.50 -6.23
CA LYS A 331 -21.38 -1.50 -7.29
C LYS A 331 -22.40 -0.34 -7.17
N GLN A 332 -21.99 0.80 -6.62
CA GLN A 332 -22.80 2.01 -6.50
C GLN A 332 -22.63 2.91 -7.72
N LEU A 333 -23.36 2.61 -8.78
CA LEU A 333 -23.16 3.23 -10.09
C LEU A 333 -23.51 4.72 -10.14
N ASP A 334 -24.53 5.16 -9.41
CA ASP A 334 -24.90 6.59 -9.37
C ASP A 334 -23.81 7.45 -8.73
N THR A 335 -23.23 6.96 -7.64
CA THR A 335 -22.12 7.64 -6.98
C THR A 335 -20.86 7.59 -7.86
N ALA A 336 -20.54 6.43 -8.45
CA ALA A 336 -19.39 6.30 -9.33
C ALA A 336 -19.47 7.22 -10.56
N GLU A 337 -20.63 7.31 -11.20
CA GLU A 337 -20.87 8.20 -12.35
C GLU A 337 -20.59 9.66 -11.99
N GLU A 338 -21.18 10.15 -10.90
CA GLU A 338 -20.96 11.52 -10.41
C GLU A 338 -19.47 11.78 -10.14
N CYS A 339 -18.79 10.81 -9.51
CA CYS A 339 -17.37 10.94 -9.20
C CYS A 339 -16.50 10.97 -10.46
N PHE A 340 -16.79 10.12 -11.45
CA PHE A 340 -16.06 10.12 -12.72
C PHE A 340 -16.25 11.42 -13.50
N LEU A 341 -17.46 11.99 -13.51
CA LEU A 341 -17.70 13.32 -14.06
C LEU A 341 -16.88 14.38 -13.32
N ALA A 342 -16.86 14.34 -11.98
CA ALA A 342 -16.13 15.31 -11.16
C ALA A 342 -14.60 15.28 -11.39
N ILE A 343 -14.02 14.11 -11.68
CA ILE A 343 -12.57 13.97 -11.97
C ILE A 343 -12.23 14.04 -13.47
N GLY A 344 -13.21 14.38 -14.33
CA GLY A 344 -13.02 14.55 -15.77
C GLY A 344 -12.88 13.25 -16.58
N GLN A 345 -13.29 12.10 -16.02
CA GLN A 345 -13.30 10.79 -16.69
C GLN A 345 -14.65 10.53 -17.37
N ILE A 346 -14.99 11.38 -18.35
CA ILE A 346 -16.31 11.39 -19.01
C ILE A 346 -16.63 10.04 -19.68
N GLU A 347 -15.64 9.44 -20.34
CA GLU A 347 -15.81 8.13 -21.00
C GLU A 347 -16.25 7.04 -20.02
N ARG A 348 -15.75 7.06 -18.79
CA ARG A 348 -16.14 6.10 -17.75
C ARG A 348 -17.54 6.38 -17.22
N ALA A 349 -17.94 7.65 -17.12
CA ALA A 349 -19.32 8.00 -16.78
C ALA A 349 -20.30 7.54 -17.87
N MET A 350 -19.99 7.75 -19.15
CA MET A 350 -20.78 7.23 -20.27
C MET A 350 -20.83 5.70 -20.27
N PHE A 351 -19.71 5.04 -19.95
CA PHE A 351 -19.67 3.60 -19.84
C PHE A 351 -20.55 3.07 -18.69
N ILE A 352 -20.63 3.79 -17.56
CA ILE A 352 -21.58 3.46 -16.48
C ILE A 352 -23.03 3.62 -16.96
N GLN A 353 -23.35 4.68 -17.71
CA GLN A 353 -24.68 4.84 -18.30
C GLN A 353 -25.03 3.66 -19.21
N HIS A 354 -24.08 3.20 -20.03
CA HIS A 354 -24.24 2.01 -20.85
C HIS A 354 -24.46 0.74 -19.99
N ILE A 355 -23.72 0.54 -18.91
CA ILE A 355 -23.94 -0.58 -17.98
C ILE A 355 -25.36 -0.56 -17.40
N LYS A 356 -25.91 0.63 -17.12
CA LYS A 356 -27.27 0.79 -16.58
C LYS A 356 -28.37 0.45 -17.60
N THR A 357 -28.09 0.52 -18.90
CA THR A 357 -29.07 0.18 -19.95
C THR A 357 -29.08 -1.31 -20.30
N MET A 358 -28.08 -2.08 -19.87
CA MET A 358 -28.02 -3.52 -20.12
C MET A 358 -29.10 -4.28 -19.34
N SER A 359 -29.92 -5.04 -20.06
CA SER A 359 -30.95 -5.93 -19.48
C SER A 359 -30.37 -7.26 -19.01
N ASP A 360 -29.36 -7.78 -19.71
CA ASP A 360 -28.69 -9.04 -19.37
C ASP A 360 -27.75 -8.85 -18.18
N ARG A 361 -28.12 -9.46 -17.05
CA ARG A 361 -27.36 -9.42 -15.80
C ARG A 361 -25.94 -9.99 -15.94
N THR A 362 -25.75 -11.02 -16.76
CA THR A 362 -24.43 -11.63 -16.94
C THR A 362 -23.49 -10.67 -17.65
N VAL A 363 -23.98 -10.04 -18.71
CA VAL A 363 -23.24 -9.01 -19.44
C VAL A 363 -22.97 -7.84 -18.52
N GLN A 364 -23.97 -7.37 -17.76
CA GLN A 364 -23.81 -6.30 -16.79
C GLN A 364 -22.70 -6.63 -15.76
N GLU A 365 -22.69 -7.83 -15.18
CA GLU A 365 -21.67 -8.29 -14.24
C GLU A 365 -20.27 -8.34 -14.88
N SER A 366 -20.17 -8.74 -16.15
CA SER A 366 -18.90 -8.71 -16.89
C SER A 366 -18.38 -7.28 -17.12
N LEU A 367 -19.26 -6.34 -17.48
CA LEU A 367 -18.92 -4.94 -17.72
C LEU A 367 -18.53 -4.23 -16.41
N LEU A 368 -19.16 -4.58 -15.29
CA LEU A 368 -18.76 -4.12 -13.95
C LEU A 368 -17.37 -4.62 -13.57
N ALA A 369 -17.06 -5.89 -13.85
CA ALA A 369 -15.72 -6.41 -13.64
C ALA A 369 -14.68 -5.66 -14.50
N MET A 370 -15.01 -5.33 -15.76
CA MET A 370 -14.18 -4.50 -16.62
C MET A 370 -13.98 -3.09 -16.04
N LEU A 371 -15.05 -2.43 -15.58
CA LEU A 371 -14.97 -1.10 -14.94
C LEU A 371 -14.03 -1.11 -13.73
N SER A 372 -13.98 -2.22 -12.98
CA SER A 372 -13.09 -2.40 -11.83
C SER A 372 -11.64 -2.78 -12.19
N GLY A 373 -11.30 -2.89 -13.48
CA GLY A 373 -9.98 -3.30 -13.98
C GLY A 373 -9.73 -4.81 -13.95
N LYS A 374 -10.71 -5.63 -13.60
CA LYS A 374 -10.59 -7.10 -13.51
C LYS A 374 -10.94 -7.77 -14.84
N ILE A 375 -10.07 -7.56 -15.83
CA ILE A 375 -10.26 -8.00 -17.23
C ILE A 375 -10.44 -9.53 -17.32
N SER A 376 -9.64 -10.31 -16.58
CA SER A 376 -9.72 -11.78 -16.56
C SER A 376 -11.06 -12.30 -16.02
N ASP A 377 -11.60 -11.62 -15.01
CA ASP A 377 -12.87 -12.00 -14.39
C ASP A 377 -14.02 -11.65 -15.34
N ALA A 378 -13.96 -10.48 -15.98
CA ALA A 378 -14.93 -10.07 -17.00
C ALA A 378 -15.02 -11.10 -18.13
N GLU A 379 -13.88 -11.51 -18.68
CA GLU A 379 -13.82 -12.56 -19.72
C GLU A 379 -14.36 -13.90 -19.20
N SER A 380 -13.97 -14.30 -18.00
CA SER A 380 -14.38 -15.58 -17.41
C SER A 380 -15.90 -15.64 -17.18
N ILE A 381 -16.53 -14.53 -16.79
CA ILE A 381 -17.98 -14.44 -16.60
C ILE A 381 -18.70 -14.71 -17.94
N LEU A 382 -18.25 -14.07 -19.02
CA LEU A 382 -18.84 -14.25 -20.35
C LEU A 382 -18.68 -15.69 -20.86
N LEU A 383 -17.47 -16.25 -20.75
CA LEU A 383 -17.16 -17.59 -21.25
C LEU A 383 -17.92 -18.69 -20.50
N ARG A 384 -18.06 -18.58 -19.16
CA ARG A 384 -18.81 -19.58 -18.36
C ARG A 384 -20.29 -19.64 -18.73
N ASN A 385 -20.85 -18.54 -19.21
CA ASN A 385 -22.25 -18.43 -19.61
C ASN A 385 -22.44 -18.59 -21.13
N GLY A 386 -21.41 -19.00 -21.87
CA GLY A 386 -21.51 -19.31 -23.31
C GLY A 386 -21.40 -18.11 -24.25
N TYR A 387 -21.25 -16.88 -23.74
CA TYR A 387 -21.13 -15.65 -24.54
C TYR A 387 -19.75 -15.49 -25.17
N THR A 388 -19.40 -16.41 -26.09
CA THR A 388 -18.07 -16.49 -26.71
C THR A 388 -17.80 -15.30 -27.62
N LEU A 389 -18.78 -14.86 -28.43
CA LEU A 389 -18.64 -13.67 -29.28
C LEU A 389 -18.42 -12.40 -28.44
N LYS A 390 -19.21 -12.19 -27.38
CA LYS A 390 -19.04 -11.02 -26.49
C LYS A 390 -17.65 -11.02 -25.83
N ALA A 391 -17.12 -12.19 -25.43
CA ALA A 391 -15.76 -12.31 -24.90
C ALA A 391 -14.66 -12.00 -25.95
N ILE A 392 -14.89 -12.37 -27.22
CA ILE A 392 -14.02 -12.03 -28.35
C ILE A 392 -14.04 -10.53 -28.63
N MET A 393 -15.23 -9.94 -28.79
CA MET A 393 -15.41 -8.50 -29.04
C MET A 393 -14.82 -7.66 -27.91
N PHE A 394 -15.02 -8.07 -26.67
CA PHE A 394 -14.38 -7.48 -25.50
C PHE A 394 -12.85 -7.47 -25.62
N ASN A 395 -12.23 -8.60 -25.97
CA ASN A 395 -10.77 -8.68 -26.11
C ASN A 395 -10.25 -7.86 -27.32
N ILE A 396 -11.07 -7.67 -28.36
CA ILE A 396 -10.75 -6.79 -29.50
C ILE A 396 -10.74 -5.32 -29.05
N GLN A 397 -11.73 -4.89 -28.26
CA GLN A 397 -11.84 -3.51 -27.76
C GLN A 397 -10.66 -3.11 -26.87
N ILE A 398 -10.13 -4.04 -26.04
CA ILE A 398 -8.92 -3.82 -25.24
C ILE A 398 -7.61 -4.10 -26.00
N HIS A 399 -7.70 -4.37 -27.31
CA HIS A 399 -6.59 -4.67 -28.22
C HIS A 399 -5.73 -5.89 -27.83
N ASN A 400 -6.31 -6.87 -27.13
CA ASN A 400 -5.63 -8.12 -26.75
C ASN A 400 -5.69 -9.18 -27.85
N TRP A 401 -5.17 -8.85 -29.04
CA TRP A 401 -5.30 -9.66 -30.25
C TRP A 401 -4.80 -11.10 -30.13
N THR A 402 -3.75 -11.34 -29.34
CA THR A 402 -3.22 -12.69 -29.08
C THR A 402 -4.27 -13.55 -28.38
N ARG A 403 -4.94 -12.99 -27.37
CA ARG A 403 -6.00 -13.70 -26.63
C ARG A 403 -7.25 -13.91 -27.48
N VAL A 404 -7.62 -12.91 -28.28
CA VAL A 404 -8.74 -13.00 -29.23
C VAL A 404 -8.59 -14.23 -30.14
N LEU A 405 -7.42 -14.39 -30.77
CA LEU A 405 -7.15 -15.52 -31.66
C LEU A 405 -7.17 -16.86 -30.93
N GLU A 406 -6.61 -16.92 -29.72
CA GLU A 406 -6.64 -18.12 -28.88
C GLU A 406 -8.07 -18.54 -28.54
N LEU A 407 -8.95 -17.60 -28.23
CA LEU A 407 -10.36 -17.88 -27.97
C LEU A 407 -11.07 -18.44 -29.21
N ALA A 408 -10.89 -17.79 -30.36
CA ALA A 408 -11.51 -18.23 -31.62
C ALA A 408 -11.07 -19.65 -32.03
N VAL A 409 -9.77 -19.95 -31.94
CA VAL A 409 -9.23 -21.27 -32.26
C VAL A 409 -9.68 -22.33 -31.25
N LYS A 410 -9.65 -22.01 -29.94
CA LYS A 410 -10.02 -22.96 -28.88
C LYS A 410 -11.50 -23.35 -28.94
N HIS A 411 -12.36 -22.37 -29.15
CA HIS A 411 -13.81 -22.59 -29.22
C HIS A 411 -14.29 -22.96 -30.63
N LYS A 412 -13.40 -22.94 -31.63
CA LYS A 412 -13.68 -23.22 -33.05
C LYS A 412 -14.84 -22.37 -33.60
N LYS A 413 -14.93 -21.11 -33.19
CA LYS A 413 -15.99 -20.16 -33.59
C LYS A 413 -15.39 -18.78 -33.88
N TYR A 414 -16.04 -18.02 -34.77
CA TYR A 414 -15.72 -16.62 -35.12
C TYR A 414 -14.28 -16.33 -35.57
N LEU A 415 -13.56 -17.32 -36.12
CA LEU A 415 -12.19 -17.11 -36.60
C LEU A 415 -12.14 -16.06 -37.73
N ASN A 416 -13.10 -16.13 -38.67
CA ASN A 416 -13.17 -15.19 -39.79
C ASN A 416 -13.41 -13.76 -39.30
N LEU A 417 -14.32 -13.56 -38.33
CA LEU A 417 -14.54 -12.27 -37.66
C LEU A 417 -13.26 -11.70 -37.05
N VAL A 418 -12.51 -12.53 -36.31
CA VAL A 418 -11.27 -12.09 -35.67
C VAL A 418 -10.22 -11.64 -36.68
N ILE A 419 -10.10 -12.35 -37.80
CA ILE A 419 -9.16 -11.98 -38.87
C ILE A 419 -9.66 -10.69 -39.56
N TYR A 420 -10.96 -10.56 -39.81
CA TYR A 420 -11.57 -9.37 -40.39
C TYR A 420 -11.30 -8.11 -39.55
N GLU A 421 -11.61 -8.15 -38.25
CA GLU A 421 -11.38 -7.02 -37.34
C GLU A 421 -9.89 -6.69 -37.20
N ARG A 422 -9.01 -7.70 -37.23
CA ARG A 422 -7.55 -7.48 -37.22
C ARG A 422 -7.07 -6.77 -38.48
N ARG A 423 -7.57 -7.16 -39.67
CA ARG A 423 -7.23 -6.52 -40.94
C ARG A 423 -7.68 -5.05 -40.96
N LYS A 424 -8.93 -4.80 -40.55
CA LYS A 424 -9.49 -3.45 -40.42
C LYS A 424 -8.67 -2.57 -39.46
N TYR A 425 -8.25 -3.12 -38.32
CA TYR A 425 -7.36 -2.44 -37.38
C TYR A 425 -6.01 -2.08 -38.04
N LEU A 426 -5.36 -3.03 -38.72
CA LEU A 426 -4.07 -2.78 -39.37
C LEU A 426 -4.16 -1.77 -40.52
N GLU A 427 -5.23 -1.83 -41.31
CA GLU A 427 -5.50 -0.88 -42.39
C GLU A 427 -5.71 0.54 -41.85
N PHE A 428 -6.52 0.69 -40.80
CA PHE A 428 -6.75 1.98 -40.14
C PHE A 428 -5.44 2.62 -39.65
N TYR A 429 -4.54 1.83 -39.06
CA TYR A 429 -3.23 2.31 -38.61
C TYR A 429 -2.13 2.29 -39.68
N LYS A 430 -2.44 1.86 -40.92
CA LYS A 430 -1.50 1.70 -42.03
C LYS A 430 -0.27 0.87 -41.67
N LYS A 431 -0.47 -0.23 -40.95
CA LYS A 431 0.59 -1.15 -40.53
C LYS A 431 0.44 -2.50 -41.23
N GLN A 432 1.56 -3.18 -41.43
CA GLN A 432 1.57 -4.57 -41.89
C GLN A 432 1.47 -5.53 -40.69
N GLU A 433 0.98 -6.74 -40.94
CA GLU A 433 0.90 -7.77 -39.89
C GLU A 433 2.30 -8.25 -39.52
N THR A 434 2.61 -8.18 -38.22
CA THR A 434 3.90 -8.62 -37.67
C THR A 434 3.76 -9.81 -36.73
N ASN A 435 2.53 -10.17 -36.35
CA ASN A 435 2.28 -11.27 -35.43
C ASN A 435 2.30 -12.61 -36.18
N GLU A 436 3.28 -13.46 -35.85
CA GLU A 436 3.48 -14.79 -36.44
C GLU A 436 2.23 -15.68 -36.39
N LYS A 437 1.41 -15.56 -35.33
CA LYS A 437 0.17 -16.35 -35.20
C LYS A 437 -0.88 -15.94 -36.22
N PHE A 438 -0.95 -14.65 -36.56
CA PHE A 438 -1.90 -14.10 -37.53
C PHE A 438 -1.43 -14.23 -38.98
N LEU A 439 -0.12 -14.22 -39.22
CA LEU A 439 0.45 -14.44 -40.56
C LEU A 439 0.03 -15.78 -41.19
N LYS A 440 -0.23 -16.81 -40.37
CA LYS A 440 -0.75 -18.11 -40.84
C LYS A 440 -2.11 -18.01 -41.53
N TYR A 441 -2.84 -16.94 -41.27
CA TYR A 441 -4.18 -16.69 -41.80
C TYR A 441 -4.20 -15.53 -42.80
N SER A 442 -3.03 -15.08 -43.29
CA SER A 442 -2.92 -13.96 -44.24
C SER A 442 -3.66 -14.22 -45.55
N ASN A 443 -3.71 -15.49 -45.99
CA ASN A 443 -4.27 -15.90 -47.28
C ASN A 443 -5.73 -16.38 -47.20
N VAL A 444 -6.37 -16.25 -46.03
CA VAL A 444 -7.78 -16.62 -45.87
C VAL A 444 -8.65 -15.57 -46.56
N GLU A 445 -9.40 -15.97 -47.57
CA GLU A 445 -10.45 -15.14 -48.15
C GLU A 445 -11.61 -15.05 -47.16
N ILE A 446 -12.10 -13.83 -46.93
CA ILE A 446 -13.13 -13.55 -45.93
C ILE A 446 -14.30 -12.90 -46.63
N ASP A 447 -15.50 -13.47 -46.44
CA ASP A 447 -16.75 -12.83 -46.82
C ASP A 447 -17.17 -11.84 -45.72
N ASN A 448 -17.16 -10.55 -46.07
CA ASN A 448 -17.48 -9.48 -45.13
C ASN A 448 -18.99 -9.42 -44.82
N GLU A 449 -19.87 -9.85 -45.74
CA GLU A 449 -21.33 -9.78 -45.54
C GLU A 449 -21.82 -10.90 -44.62
N GLU A 450 -21.20 -12.08 -44.69
CA GLU A 450 -21.50 -13.22 -43.81
C GLU A 450 -21.13 -12.92 -42.35
N ILE A 451 -19.97 -12.27 -42.13
CA ILE A 451 -19.51 -11.88 -40.80
C ILE A 451 -20.45 -10.85 -40.16
N LEU A 452 -20.87 -9.82 -40.92
CA LEU A 452 -21.76 -8.79 -40.39
C LEU A 452 -23.12 -9.39 -39.98
N LYS A 453 -23.64 -10.35 -40.75
CA LYS A 453 -24.85 -11.10 -40.40
C LYS A 453 -24.66 -11.99 -39.17
N GLU A 454 -23.48 -12.60 -38.99
CA GLU A 454 -23.16 -13.42 -37.81
C GLU A 454 -23.12 -12.58 -36.53
N ILE A 455 -22.64 -11.33 -36.60
CA ILE A 455 -22.68 -10.37 -35.48
C ILE A 455 -24.13 -9.95 -35.16
N GLU A 456 -24.89 -9.52 -36.17
CA GLU A 456 -26.28 -9.04 -35.98
C GLU A 456 -27.19 -10.13 -35.39
N ASN A 457 -27.04 -11.38 -35.83
CA ASN A 457 -27.84 -12.50 -35.34
C ASN A 457 -27.58 -12.84 -33.85
N GLU A 458 -26.36 -12.59 -33.35
CA GLU A 458 -26.02 -12.83 -31.95
C GLU A 458 -26.20 -11.61 -31.04
N GLU A 459 -26.25 -10.39 -31.57
CA GLU A 459 -26.64 -9.19 -30.81
C GLU A 459 -28.15 -9.16 -30.50
N HIS A 460 -28.96 -9.88 -31.27
CA HIS A 460 -30.41 -10.02 -31.07
C HIS A 460 -30.84 -11.24 -30.23
N MET A 461 -29.90 -12.07 -29.76
CA MET A 461 -30.10 -13.14 -28.77
C MET A 461 -29.66 -12.71 -27.38
#